data_AF-A0A849V8C1-F1
#
_entry.id   AF-A0A849V8C1-F1
#
_cell.length_a   1.000
_cell.length_b   1.000
_cell.length_c   1.000
_cell.angle_alpha   90.00
_cell.angle_beta   90.00
_cell.angle_gamma   90.00
#
_symmetry.space_group_name_H-M   'P 1'
#
loop_
_entity.id
_entity.type
_entity.pdbx_description
1 polymer ?
#
loop_
_entity_poly.entity_id
_entity_poly.type
_entity_poly.pdbx_seq_one_letter_code
_entity_poly.pdbx_strand_id
1 'polypeptide(L)' 'MNKYENKEAINKFCPRSGKPVEPDSLTQYKGLVVGFCNSGCRDDFARNINNRPNDASYFDVLIKEHGLSTST' A
#
# COMPACT_ATOMS: atom_id res chain seq x y z
N MET A 1 5.28 8.35 -24.84
CA MET A 1 5.15 7.30 -23.82
C MET A 1 4.30 7.83 -22.67
N ASN A 2 3.20 7.16 -22.33
CA ASN A 2 2.26 7.61 -21.31
C ASN A 2 2.86 7.46 -19.90
N LYS A 3 2.85 8.53 -19.12
CA LYS A 3 3.49 8.68 -17.80
C LYS A 3 2.89 7.79 -16.68
N TYR A 4 1.89 6.95 -16.98
CA TYR A 4 1.03 6.32 -15.97
C TYR A 4 0.59 4.88 -16.28
N GLU A 5 1.35 4.12 -17.08
CA GLU A 5 1.13 2.67 -17.15
C GLU A 5 1.52 2.02 -15.82
N ASN A 6 0.50 1.64 -15.05
CA ASN A 6 0.52 0.67 -13.95
C ASN A 6 1.46 1.02 -12.80
N LYS A 7 1.02 1.91 -11.89
CA LYS A 7 1.66 2.01 -10.57
C LYS A 7 1.39 0.71 -9.81
N GLU A 8 2.33 -0.23 -9.92
CA GLU A 8 2.37 -1.42 -9.06
C GLU A 8 2.40 -0.99 -7.59
N ALA A 9 1.92 -1.86 -6.70
CA ALA A 9 2.00 -1.62 -5.28
C ALA A 9 3.48 -1.46 -4.87
N ILE A 10 3.77 -0.48 -4.01
CA ILE A 10 5.13 -0.27 -3.50
C ILE A 10 5.62 -1.42 -2.61
N ASN A 11 4.71 -2.30 -2.19
CA ASN A 11 4.99 -3.47 -1.37
C ASN A 11 4.69 -4.78 -2.12
N LYS A 12 5.55 -5.78 -1.90
CA LYS A 12 5.37 -7.14 -2.43
C LYS A 12 4.54 -8.05 -1.51
N PHE A 13 4.53 -7.75 -0.21
CA PHE A 13 3.90 -8.57 0.82
C PHE A 13 2.93 -7.74 1.66
N CYS A 14 1.86 -8.38 2.11
CA CYS A 14 0.86 -7.79 2.98
C CYS A 14 1.48 -7.46 4.36
N PRO A 15 1.30 -6.23 4.88
CA PRO A 15 1.87 -5.82 6.16
C PRO A 15 1.40 -6.66 7.36
N ARG A 16 0.24 -7.30 7.26
CA ARG A 16 -0.39 -8.03 8.36
C ARG A 16 0.04 -9.48 8.48
N SER A 17 0.24 -10.14 7.33
CA SER A 17 0.43 -11.60 7.27
C SER A 17 1.74 -12.03 6.60
N GLY A 18 2.43 -11.12 5.91
CA GLY A 18 3.59 -11.45 5.09
C GLY A 18 3.27 -12.23 3.80
N LYS A 19 2.00 -12.57 3.54
CA LYS A 19 1.59 -13.21 2.27
C LYS A 19 1.76 -12.24 1.08
N PRO A 20 1.93 -12.75 -0.15
CA PRO A 20 1.98 -11.91 -1.34
C PRO A 20 0.79 -10.96 -1.46
N VAL A 21 1.03 -9.81 -2.09
CA VAL A 21 -0.04 -8.89 -2.51
C VAL A 21 -0.84 -9.52 -3.65
N GLU A 22 -2.16 -9.43 -3.57
CA GLU A 22 -3.06 -9.83 -4.64
C GLU A 22 -3.41 -8.63 -5.54
N PRO A 23 -3.44 -8.78 -6.88
CA PRO A 23 -3.70 -7.68 -7.81
C PRO A 23 -5.06 -7.00 -7.66
N ASP A 24 -6.05 -7.71 -7.11
CA ASP A 24 -7.41 -7.19 -6.86
C ASP A 24 -7.55 -6.48 -5.49
N SER A 25 -6.48 -6.48 -4.71
CA SER A 25 -6.44 -6.10 -3.29
C SER A 25 -5.57 -4.86 -3.06
N LEU A 26 -5.67 -3.89 -3.98
CA LEU A 26 -4.91 -2.65 -3.98
C LEU A 26 -5.73 -1.45 -3.46
N THR A 27 -5.05 -0.47 -2.87
CA THR A 27 -5.63 0.81 -2.46
C THR A 27 -4.58 1.92 -2.53
N GLN A 28 -4.97 3.17 -2.24
CA GLN A 28 -4.07 4.31 -2.19
C GLN A 28 -3.69 4.69 -0.76
N TYR A 29 -2.42 5.05 -0.57
CA TYR A 29 -1.90 5.64 0.66
C TYR A 29 -0.89 6.73 0.28
N LYS A 30 -1.11 7.97 0.74
CA LYS A 30 -0.26 9.14 0.45
C LYS A 30 0.08 9.33 -1.04
N GLY A 31 -0.91 9.07 -1.92
CA GLY A 31 -0.76 9.20 -3.39
C GLY A 31 0.00 8.06 -4.08
N LEU A 32 0.31 6.98 -3.34
CA LEU A 32 0.99 5.78 -3.81
C LEU A 32 0.04 4.58 -3.75
N VAL A 33 0.26 3.61 -4.65
CA VAL A 33 -0.48 2.34 -4.63
C VAL A 33 0.17 1.41 -3.61
N VAL A 34 -0.65 0.85 -2.72
CA VAL A 34 -0.26 -0.16 -1.74
C VAL A 34 -1.18 -1.37 -1.87
N GLY A 35 -0.70 -2.54 -1.45
CA GLY A 35 -1.40 -3.80 -1.65
C GLY A 35 -1.52 -4.66 -0.40
N PHE A 36 -2.51 -5.55 -0.42
CA PHE A 36 -2.79 -6.52 0.64
C PHE A 36 -3.01 -7.92 0.05
N CYS A 37 -3.02 -8.94 0.91
CA CYS A 37 -3.21 -10.34 0.48
C CYS A 37 -4.67 -10.73 0.25
N ASN A 38 -5.62 -9.83 0.48
CA ASN A 38 -7.04 -9.97 0.14
C ASN A 38 -7.76 -8.62 0.27
N SER A 39 -8.94 -8.56 -0.35
CA SER A 39 -9.81 -7.38 -0.34
C SER A 39 -10.27 -6.98 1.05
N GLY A 40 -10.46 -7.93 1.98
CA GLY A 40 -10.85 -7.63 3.36
C GLY A 40 -9.80 -6.81 4.12
N CYS A 41 -8.52 -7.16 4.00
CA CYS A 41 -7.43 -6.39 4.61
C CYS A 41 -7.30 -5.00 3.96
N ARG A 42 -7.44 -4.94 2.63
CA ARG A 42 -7.43 -3.69 1.85
C ARG A 42 -8.55 -2.75 2.30
N ASP A 43 -9.77 -3.26 2.39
CA ASP A 43 -10.97 -2.50 2.75
C ASP A 43 -10.92 -2.01 4.19
N ASP A 44 -10.47 -2.87 5.12
CA ASP A 44 -10.33 -2.49 6.52
C ASP A 44 -9.26 -1.40 6.70
N PHE A 45 -8.11 -1.49 6.00
CA PHE A 45 -7.13 -0.41 6.02
C PHE A 45 -7.69 0.89 5.43
N ALA A 46 -8.34 0.82 4.26
CA ALA A 46 -8.88 1.99 3.57
C ALA A 46 -9.94 2.74 4.40
N ARG A 47 -10.76 2.02 5.18
CA ARG A 47 -11.80 2.61 6.03
C ARG A 47 -11.29 3.01 7.42
N ASN A 48 -10.31 2.29 7.96
CA ASN A 48 -9.91 2.39 9.37
C ASN A 48 -8.43 2.75 9.55
N ILE A 49 -7.85 3.55 8.66
CA ILE A 49 -6.41 3.84 8.63
C ILE A 49 -5.84 4.29 9.99
N ASN A 50 -6.56 5.15 10.71
CA ASN A 50 -6.17 5.63 12.04
C ASN A 50 -6.14 4.53 13.11
N ASN A 51 -6.91 3.45 12.91
CA ASN A 51 -6.94 2.27 13.79
C ASN A 51 -5.99 1.17 13.30
N ARG A 52 -5.19 1.41 12.25
CA ARG A 52 -4.21 0.49 11.67
C ARG A 52 -2.82 1.13 11.58
N PRO A 53 -2.28 1.65 12.70
CA PRO A 53 -1.01 2.39 12.69
C PRO A 53 0.17 1.52 12.22
N ASN A 54 0.14 0.21 12.45
CA ASN A 54 1.19 -0.70 11.99
C ASN A 54 1.19 -0.86 10.47
N ASP A 55 0.01 -0.91 9.82
CA ASP A 55 -0.07 -0.96 8.35
C ASP A 55 0.51 0.33 7.76
N ALA A 56 0.12 1.49 8.31
CA ALA A 56 0.63 2.80 7.88
C ALA A 56 2.14 2.92 8.07
N SER A 57 2.66 2.47 9.23
CA SER A 57 4.09 2.52 9.55
C SER A 57 4.91 1.64 8.60
N TYR A 58 4.40 0.47 8.24
CA TYR A 58 5.03 -0.39 7.24
C TYR A 58 5.18 0.34 5.89
N PHE A 59 4.12 0.99 5.41
CA PHE A 59 4.19 1.75 4.16
C PHE A 59 5.10 2.97 4.28
N ASP A 60 5.10 3.67 5.42
CA ASP A 60 5.98 4.83 5.65
C ASP A 60 7.47 4.44 5.60
N VAL A 61 7.82 3.27 6.14
CA VAL A 61 9.17 2.72 6.02
C VAL A 61 9.51 2.47 4.54
N LEU A 62 8.63 1.81 3.78
CA LEU A 62 8.88 1.56 2.36
C LEU A 62 9.01 2.85 1.55
N ILE A 63 8.19 3.85 1.83
CA ILE A 63 8.26 5.17 1.19
C ILE A 63 9.65 5.78 1.42
N LYS A 64 10.15 5.73 2.66
CA LYS A 64 11.47 6.24 3.03
C LYS A 64 12.60 5.44 2.36
N GLU A 65 12.58 4.11 2.48
CA GLU A 65 13.65 3.24 1.97
C GLU A 65 13.75 3.27 0.45
N HIS A 66 12.61 3.45 -0.25
CA HIS A 66 12.59 3.58 -1.71
C HIS A 66 12.79 5.04 -2.19
N GLY A 67 12.94 6.01 -1.28
CA GLY A 67 13.10 7.42 -1.64
C GLY A 67 11.91 8.01 -2.41
N LEU A 68 10.69 7.53 -2.13
CA LEU A 68 9.48 7.93 -2.84
C LEU A 68 8.94 9.26 -2.29
N SER A 69 8.53 10.15 -3.19
CA SER A 69 7.85 11.38 -2.83
C SER A 69 6.34 11.17 -2.74
N THR A 70 5.73 11.66 -1.65
CA THR A 70 4.28 11.69 -1.49
C THR A 70 3.75 12.99 -2.06
N SER A 71 2.72 12.93 -2.91
CA SER A 71 2.05 14.15 -3.36
C SER A 71 1.31 14.78 -2.18
N THR A 72 1.61 16.05 -1.90
CA THR A 72 0.92 16.87 -0.88
C THR A 72 -0.52 17.13 -1.30
#